data_AF-A0A0C9TGI3-F1
#
_entry.id   AF-A0A0C9TGI3-F1
#
_cell.length_a   1.000
_cell.length_b   1.000
_cell.length_c   1.000
_cell.angle_alpha   90.00
_cell.angle_beta   90.00
_cell.angle_gamma   90.00
#
_symmetry.space_group_name_H-M   'P 1'
#
loop_
_entity.id
_entity.type
_entity.pdbx_description
1 polymer ?
#
loop_
_entity_poly.entity_id
_entity_poly.type
_entity_poly.pdbx_seq_one_letter_code
_entity_poly.pdbx_strand_id
1 'polypeptide(L)'
;QNNLDLEDEAWQADNPEGLFQMTADDFPDEKPCTSDEQKLLDTAELITRNHITDRTRTGHLQIIQAFVKFMLEKNLKWVAEVTPQSPQDVRLFITKKCASISNGGEGKKFPTAVSIHAALTYFYKSLRPNESVTEWRVDEQTNICYGLPTRSPTVSQFMIGLEKMKAAAGEVSQSARALTLEDIHGLHNLCLEKLNLTHADQQAGIVRYTIYLFAWLLLLRIEEAISLKFESIDLHPGEHMCIFTTGVSHTWCLFANDNDPHICPMRALLRLAALYGEANPCTGPLFPKVNSSGGVMFDQPMVCINNIQHLFFYYSYISFVDWCCCWMAIDQGLASDGIS
;
A
#
# COMPACT_ATOMS: atom_id res chain seq x y z
N GLN A 1 -25.92 -25.94 -2.72
CA GLN A 1 -25.95 -25.19 -3.99
C GLN A 1 -26.51 -23.77 -3.85
N ASN A 2 -26.65 -23.22 -2.63
CA ASN A 2 -27.07 -21.83 -2.36
C ASN A 2 -26.11 -21.12 -1.37
N ASN A 3 -24.82 -21.41 -1.44
CA ASN A 3 -23.81 -20.77 -0.57
C ASN A 3 -22.63 -20.18 -1.36
N LEU A 4 -22.70 -20.19 -2.70
CA LEU A 4 -21.68 -19.64 -3.59
C LEU A 4 -22.04 -18.22 -4.05
N ASP A 5 -23.34 -17.89 -4.16
CA ASP A 5 -23.79 -16.58 -4.65
C ASP A 5 -23.71 -15.47 -3.58
N LEU A 6 -23.66 -15.82 -2.28
CA LEU A 6 -23.49 -14.84 -1.19
C LEU A 6 -22.03 -14.44 -0.97
N GLU A 7 -21.08 -15.25 -1.45
CA GLU A 7 -19.67 -14.90 -1.40
C GLU A 7 -19.36 -13.90 -2.54
N ASP A 8 -19.88 -14.12 -3.75
CA ASP A 8 -19.71 -13.24 -4.94
C ASP A 8 -20.18 -11.79 -4.76
N GLU A 9 -21.17 -11.52 -3.89
CA GLU A 9 -21.56 -10.14 -3.53
C GLU A 9 -20.65 -9.50 -2.47
N ALA A 10 -20.01 -10.28 -1.60
CA ALA A 10 -19.02 -9.78 -0.65
C ALA A 10 -17.65 -9.48 -1.33
N TRP A 11 -17.36 -10.16 -2.45
CA TRP A 11 -16.13 -9.98 -3.24
C TRP A 11 -16.07 -8.68 -4.07
N GLN A 12 -17.14 -7.87 -4.14
CA GLN A 12 -17.16 -6.63 -4.95
C GLN A 12 -16.81 -5.34 -4.17
N ALA A 13 -16.65 -5.40 -2.85
CA ALA A 13 -16.71 -4.19 -2.01
C ALA A 13 -15.39 -3.45 -1.69
N ASP A 14 -14.21 -4.03 -1.92
CA ASP A 14 -12.96 -3.57 -1.30
C ASP A 14 -11.74 -3.63 -2.24
N ASN A 15 -11.65 -2.60 -3.09
CA ASN A 15 -10.50 -2.26 -3.95
C ASN A 15 -9.49 -1.39 -3.12
N PRO A 16 -8.17 -1.38 -3.40
CA PRO A 16 -7.18 -0.39 -2.90
C PRO A 16 -7.31 1.01 -3.46
N GLU A 17 -7.77 1.12 -4.70
CA GLU A 17 -8.40 2.34 -5.16
C GLU A 17 -9.60 2.63 -4.29
N GLY A 18 -10.29 1.61 -3.79
CA GLY A 18 -11.31 1.68 -2.75
C GLY A 18 -10.83 2.23 -1.41
N LEU A 19 -9.56 2.24 -0.99
CA LEU A 19 -9.19 2.97 0.25
C LEU A 19 -9.15 4.47 0.01
N PHE A 20 -8.52 4.88 -1.09
CA PHE A 20 -8.49 6.28 -1.51
C PHE A 20 -9.85 6.74 -2.04
N GLN A 21 -10.67 5.83 -2.57
CA GLN A 21 -12.03 6.08 -3.03
C GLN A 21 -13.00 6.08 -1.84
N MET A 22 -12.89 5.16 -0.88
CA MET A 22 -13.66 5.20 0.37
C MET A 22 -13.33 6.46 1.15
N THR A 23 -12.04 6.87 1.17
CA THR A 23 -11.69 8.16 1.76
C THR A 23 -12.15 9.33 0.90
N ALA A 24 -12.07 9.27 -0.44
CA ALA A 24 -12.68 10.30 -1.29
C ALA A 24 -14.20 10.39 -1.08
N ASP A 25 -14.88 9.27 -0.86
CA ASP A 25 -16.29 9.19 -0.52
C ASP A 25 -16.56 9.74 0.90
N ASP A 26 -15.57 9.66 1.80
CA ASP A 26 -15.58 10.32 3.12
C ASP A 26 -15.39 11.86 3.02
N PHE A 27 -14.90 12.35 1.87
CA PHE A 27 -14.61 13.75 1.58
C PHE A 27 -15.22 14.16 0.22
N PRO A 28 -16.56 14.11 0.08
CA PRO A 28 -17.22 14.41 -1.19
C PRO A 28 -16.86 15.81 -1.68
N ASP A 29 -16.82 16.00 -3.01
CA ASP A 29 -16.58 17.31 -3.62
C ASP A 29 -17.62 18.32 -3.11
N GLU A 30 -17.17 19.23 -2.25
CA GLU A 30 -18.04 20.21 -1.62
C GLU A 30 -18.24 21.45 -2.51
N LYS A 31 -19.18 22.31 -2.09
CA LYS A 31 -19.49 23.59 -2.74
C LYS A 31 -18.22 24.45 -2.95
N PRO A 32 -18.22 25.36 -3.95
CA PRO A 32 -17.08 26.19 -4.27
C PRO A 32 -16.52 26.92 -3.04
N CYS A 33 -15.20 26.80 -2.85
CA CYS A 33 -14.46 27.48 -1.81
C CYS A 33 -14.57 29.02 -1.94
N THR A 34 -14.48 29.71 -0.80
CA THR A 34 -14.33 31.17 -0.75
C THR A 34 -12.98 31.59 -1.35
N SER A 35 -12.86 32.88 -1.72
CA SER A 35 -11.63 33.46 -2.30
C SER A 35 -10.35 33.14 -1.50
N ASP A 36 -10.45 33.16 -0.17
CA ASP A 36 -9.29 32.98 0.70
C ASP A 36 -8.93 31.50 0.90
N GLU A 37 -9.93 30.62 0.93
CA GLU A 37 -9.73 29.17 0.87
C GLU A 37 -9.06 28.78 -0.46
N GLN A 38 -9.48 29.37 -1.58
CA GLN A 38 -8.92 29.05 -2.89
C GLN A 38 -7.42 29.34 -2.97
N LYS A 39 -6.93 30.45 -2.39
CA LYS A 39 -5.48 30.77 -2.39
C LYS A 39 -4.65 29.74 -1.63
N LEU A 40 -5.17 29.22 -0.53
CA LEU A 40 -4.50 28.17 0.24
C LEU A 40 -4.45 26.86 -0.56
N LEU A 41 -5.53 26.56 -1.29
CA LEU A 41 -5.62 25.38 -2.14
C LEU A 41 -4.72 25.46 -3.36
N ASP A 42 -4.67 26.61 -4.03
CA ASP A 42 -3.77 26.85 -5.17
C ASP A 42 -2.30 26.66 -4.74
N THR A 43 -1.96 27.07 -3.51
CA THR A 43 -0.61 26.88 -2.94
C THR A 43 -0.32 25.40 -2.66
N ALA A 44 -1.27 24.68 -2.06
CA ALA A 44 -1.14 23.25 -1.81
C ALA A 44 -1.07 22.43 -3.13
N GLU A 45 -1.85 22.83 -4.14
CA GLU A 45 -1.89 22.20 -5.46
C GLU A 45 -0.57 22.38 -6.22
N LEU A 46 -0.02 23.60 -6.22
CA LEU A 46 1.26 23.90 -6.88
C LEU A 46 2.40 23.01 -6.36
N ILE A 47 2.38 22.70 -5.06
CA ILE A 47 3.43 21.93 -4.39
C ILE A 47 3.22 20.41 -4.55
N THR A 48 1.97 19.94 -4.58
CA THR A 48 1.67 18.52 -4.77
C THR A 48 1.93 18.03 -6.21
N ARG A 49 1.95 18.92 -7.22
CA ARG A 49 2.19 18.54 -8.63
C ARG A 49 3.51 17.82 -8.90
N ASN A 50 4.53 17.95 -8.05
CA ASN A 50 5.88 17.45 -8.39
C ASN A 50 6.21 16.05 -7.86
N HIS A 51 5.40 15.46 -6.96
CA HIS A 51 5.87 14.30 -6.17
C HIS A 51 4.86 13.16 -5.94
N ILE A 52 3.65 13.21 -6.50
CA ILE A 52 2.60 12.20 -6.27
C ILE A 52 1.87 11.87 -7.58
N THR A 53 1.42 10.63 -7.74
CA THR A 53 0.50 10.24 -8.83
C THR A 53 -0.80 11.06 -8.80
N ASP A 54 -1.40 11.33 -9.96
CA ASP A 54 -2.54 12.24 -10.09
C ASP A 54 -3.74 11.86 -9.18
N ARG A 55 -4.00 10.56 -8.97
CA ARG A 55 -5.14 10.09 -8.16
C ARG A 55 -4.95 10.31 -6.66
N THR A 56 -3.79 9.94 -6.10
CA THR A 56 -3.48 10.18 -4.68
C THR A 56 -3.42 11.67 -4.39
N ARG A 57 -3.00 12.49 -5.36
CA ARG A 57 -3.07 13.95 -5.27
C ARG A 57 -4.50 14.44 -5.05
N THR A 58 -5.46 13.99 -5.86
CA THR A 58 -6.88 14.40 -5.72
C THR A 58 -7.42 14.06 -4.33
N GLY A 59 -7.20 12.83 -3.87
CA GLY A 59 -7.66 12.41 -2.52
C GLY A 59 -7.02 13.22 -1.40
N HIS A 60 -5.71 13.49 -1.47
CA HIS A 60 -5.05 14.36 -0.49
C HIS A 60 -5.59 15.80 -0.52
N LEU A 61 -5.85 16.36 -1.71
CA LEU A 61 -6.41 17.71 -1.84
C LEU A 61 -7.80 17.80 -1.20
N GLN A 62 -8.68 16.82 -1.41
CA GLN A 62 -10.00 16.77 -0.78
C GLN A 62 -9.91 16.71 0.76
N ILE A 63 -8.99 15.89 1.29
CA ILE A 63 -8.73 15.81 2.73
C ILE A 63 -8.23 17.16 3.28
N ILE A 64 -7.30 17.80 2.57
CA ILE A 64 -6.72 19.10 2.98
C ILE A 64 -7.80 20.19 2.96
N GLN A 65 -8.66 20.21 1.93
CA GLN A 65 -9.81 21.12 1.84
C GLN A 65 -10.73 20.96 3.06
N ALA A 66 -11.10 19.72 3.38
CA ALA A 66 -11.95 19.44 4.53
C ALA A 66 -11.29 19.83 5.86
N PHE A 67 -9.97 19.65 5.99
CA PHE A 67 -9.22 20.09 7.16
C PHE A 67 -9.23 21.61 7.32
N VAL A 68 -8.90 22.35 6.25
CA VAL A 68 -8.87 23.83 6.27
C VAL A 68 -10.24 24.38 6.64
N LYS A 69 -11.31 23.87 6.00
CA LYS A 69 -12.69 24.26 6.31
C LYS A 69 -13.04 24.00 7.78
N PHE A 70 -12.74 22.81 8.29
CA PHE A 70 -12.97 22.46 9.69
C PHE A 70 -12.25 23.41 10.66
N MET A 71 -11.01 23.80 10.36
CA MET A 71 -10.25 24.72 11.19
C MET A 71 -10.83 26.14 11.17
N LEU A 72 -11.27 26.62 10.01
CA LEU A 72 -11.93 27.93 9.87
C LEU A 72 -13.29 27.99 10.57
N GLU A 73 -14.09 26.91 10.51
CA GLU A 73 -15.36 26.81 11.25
C GLU A 73 -15.14 26.86 12.76
N LYS A 74 -14.07 26.25 13.25
CA LYS A 74 -13.67 26.27 14.68
C LYS A 74 -13.13 27.63 15.12
N ASN A 75 -12.34 28.27 14.26
CA ASN A 75 -11.71 29.54 14.52
C ASN A 75 -11.60 30.34 13.22
N LEU A 76 -12.44 31.36 13.06
CA LEU A 76 -12.44 32.24 11.88
C LEU A 76 -11.12 33.00 11.66
N LYS A 77 -10.25 33.06 12.68
CA LYS A 77 -8.91 33.66 12.61
C LYS A 77 -7.81 32.62 12.44
N TRP A 78 -8.14 31.36 12.19
CA TRP A 78 -7.15 30.33 11.92
C TRP A 78 -6.40 30.67 10.63
N VAL A 79 -5.09 30.44 10.65
CA VAL A 79 -4.20 30.69 9.53
C VAL A 79 -3.45 29.40 9.24
N ALA A 80 -3.20 29.14 7.96
CA ALA A 80 -2.45 27.98 7.49
C ALA A 80 -0.95 28.13 7.77
N GLU A 81 -0.59 28.18 9.05
CA GLU A 81 0.78 28.27 9.52
C GLU A 81 1.07 27.14 10.51
N VAL A 82 2.34 26.74 10.56
CA VAL A 82 2.81 25.77 11.55
C VAL A 82 3.05 26.49 12.86
N THR A 83 2.26 26.12 13.88
CA THR A 83 2.31 26.67 15.23
C THR A 83 2.51 25.54 16.26
N PRO A 84 2.82 25.85 17.54
CA PRO A 84 2.88 24.85 18.59
C PRO A 84 1.59 24.03 18.76
N GLN A 85 0.45 24.57 18.31
CA GLN A 85 -0.87 23.97 18.39
C GLN A 85 -1.20 23.05 17.20
N SER A 86 -0.43 23.11 16.10
CA SER A 86 -0.69 22.33 14.89
C SER A 86 -0.81 20.81 15.13
N PRO A 87 -0.01 20.15 16.02
CA PRO A 87 -0.22 18.75 16.38
C PRO A 87 -1.61 18.45 16.95
N GLN A 88 -2.13 19.34 17.79
CA GLN A 88 -3.45 19.21 18.40
C GLN A 88 -4.55 19.44 17.37
N ASP A 89 -4.35 20.35 16.41
CA ASP A 89 -5.29 20.57 15.31
C ASP A 89 -5.44 19.31 14.44
N VAL A 90 -4.31 18.64 14.12
CA VAL A 90 -4.30 17.34 13.44
C VAL A 90 -5.11 16.30 14.23
N ARG A 91 -4.83 16.16 15.53
CA ARG A 91 -5.56 15.22 16.39
C ARG A 91 -7.04 15.54 16.46
N LEU A 92 -7.39 16.82 16.55
CA LEU A 92 -8.77 17.27 16.65
C LEU A 92 -9.55 16.92 15.39
N PHE A 93 -8.96 17.12 14.22
CA PHE A 93 -9.60 16.76 12.96
C PHE A 93 -9.72 15.24 12.79
N ILE A 94 -8.67 14.48 13.08
CA ILE A 94 -8.76 13.00 13.05
C ILE A 94 -9.81 12.50 14.05
N THR A 95 -9.89 13.09 15.24
CA THR A 95 -10.92 12.75 16.24
C THR A 95 -12.32 13.05 15.70
N LYS A 96 -12.53 14.23 15.08
CA LYS A 96 -13.82 14.57 14.46
C LYS A 96 -14.25 13.54 13.43
N LYS A 97 -13.32 13.07 12.61
CA LYS A 97 -13.60 12.09 11.55
C LYS A 97 -13.79 10.67 12.10
N CYS A 98 -12.90 10.21 12.98
CA CYS A 98 -12.79 8.79 13.32
C CYS A 98 -13.41 8.40 14.67
N ALA A 99 -13.71 9.36 15.56
CA ALA A 99 -14.41 9.04 16.80
C ALA A 99 -15.81 8.47 16.51
N SER A 100 -16.33 7.66 17.43
CA SER A 100 -17.68 7.11 17.32
C SER A 100 -18.72 8.22 17.22
N ILE A 101 -19.83 7.93 16.55
CA ILE A 101 -20.96 8.85 16.42
C ILE A 101 -21.50 9.25 17.80
N SER A 102 -21.49 8.32 18.76
CA SER A 102 -21.86 8.59 20.16
C SER A 102 -20.99 9.65 20.84
N ASN A 103 -19.74 9.82 20.39
CA ASN A 103 -18.79 10.81 20.90
C ASN A 103 -18.74 12.08 20.01
N GLY A 104 -19.72 12.27 19.12
CA GLY A 104 -19.80 13.43 18.22
C GLY A 104 -18.87 13.37 17.00
N GLY A 105 -18.23 12.22 16.77
CA GLY A 105 -17.44 11.96 15.57
C GLY A 105 -18.27 11.49 14.39
N GLU A 106 -17.62 11.23 13.26
CA GLU A 106 -18.27 10.73 12.03
C GLU A 106 -18.20 9.20 11.89
N GLY A 107 -17.56 8.50 12.84
CA GLY A 107 -17.48 7.04 12.85
C GLY A 107 -16.61 6.45 11.76
N LYS A 108 -15.72 7.23 11.12
CA LYS A 108 -14.85 6.74 10.06
C LYS A 108 -13.85 5.69 10.57
N LYS A 109 -13.43 4.79 9.68
CA LYS A 109 -12.53 3.68 10.02
C LYS A 109 -11.10 4.17 10.22
N PHE A 110 -10.24 3.36 10.86
CA PHE A 110 -8.83 3.71 11.08
C PHE A 110 -8.04 4.06 9.79
N PRO A 111 -8.24 3.41 8.63
CA PRO A 111 -7.56 3.81 7.40
C PRO A 111 -7.84 5.26 6.94
N THR A 112 -9.01 5.82 7.27
CA THR A 112 -9.30 7.24 7.04
C THR A 112 -8.37 8.12 7.87
N ALA A 113 -8.09 7.75 9.13
CA ALA A 113 -7.12 8.46 9.97
C ALA A 113 -5.70 8.43 9.37
N VAL A 114 -5.28 7.29 8.81
CA VAL A 114 -3.97 7.14 8.14
C VAL A 114 -3.89 8.05 6.91
N SER A 115 -4.96 8.11 6.12
CA SER A 115 -5.03 8.98 4.94
C SER A 115 -5.02 10.46 5.32
N ILE A 116 -5.74 10.85 6.38
CA ILE A 116 -5.67 12.20 6.96
C ILE A 116 -4.25 12.54 7.39
N HIS A 117 -3.60 11.65 8.14
CA HIS A 117 -2.22 11.85 8.60
C HIS A 117 -1.25 12.05 7.44
N ALA A 118 -1.35 11.24 6.39
CA ALA A 118 -0.53 11.37 5.19
C ALA A 118 -0.78 12.69 4.45
N ALA A 119 -2.04 13.02 4.16
CA ALA A 119 -2.41 14.26 3.47
C ALA A 119 -1.95 15.51 4.24
N LEU A 120 -2.15 15.53 5.56
CA LEU A 120 -1.70 16.67 6.39
C LEU A 120 -0.18 16.74 6.53
N THR A 121 0.54 15.62 6.41
CA THR A 121 2.00 15.64 6.34
C THR A 121 2.45 16.38 5.08
N TYR A 122 1.83 16.11 3.93
CA TYR A 122 2.09 16.82 2.69
C TYR A 122 1.73 18.31 2.79
N PHE A 123 0.57 18.63 3.37
CA PHE A 123 0.15 20.01 3.60
C PHE A 123 1.19 20.79 4.41
N TYR A 124 1.60 20.29 5.58
CA TYR A 124 2.59 21.00 6.39
C TYR A 124 3.99 21.03 5.77
N LYS A 125 4.38 20.00 5.00
CA LYS A 125 5.61 20.03 4.21
C LYS A 125 5.56 21.09 3.12
N SER A 126 4.37 21.37 2.56
CA SER A 126 4.17 22.44 1.58
C SER A 126 4.32 23.83 2.20
N LEU A 127 3.86 24.01 3.44
CA LEU A 127 4.04 25.25 4.19
C LEU A 127 5.51 25.48 4.61
N ARG A 128 6.29 24.39 4.75
CA ARG A 128 7.72 24.45 5.12
C ARG A 128 8.57 23.47 4.29
N PRO A 129 8.90 23.81 3.02
CA PRO A 129 9.60 22.90 2.12
C PRO A 129 10.97 22.41 2.64
N ASN A 130 11.70 23.28 3.36
CA ASN A 130 13.03 23.01 3.86
C ASN A 130 13.06 22.37 5.25
N GLU A 131 11.90 22.08 5.85
CA GLU A 131 11.83 21.51 7.18
C GLU A 131 12.31 20.05 7.19
N SER A 132 13.06 19.70 8.22
CA SER A 132 13.52 18.33 8.43
C SER A 132 12.34 17.38 8.64
N VAL A 133 12.49 16.13 8.20
CA VAL A 133 11.54 15.04 8.49
C VAL A 133 11.78 14.39 9.87
N THR A 134 12.71 14.96 10.66
CA THR A 134 12.98 14.54 12.04
C THR A 134 11.80 14.81 12.98
N GLU A 135 11.88 14.29 14.19
CA GLU A 135 10.88 14.46 15.25
C GLU A 135 10.51 15.94 15.46
N TRP A 136 9.21 16.18 15.65
CA TRP A 136 8.68 17.51 15.96
C TRP A 136 9.14 17.98 17.34
N ARG A 137 9.58 19.23 17.42
CA ARG A 137 9.90 19.88 18.69
C ARG A 137 9.57 21.36 18.62
N VAL A 138 9.24 21.93 19.77
CA VAL A 138 9.05 23.39 19.92
C VAL A 138 10.15 23.89 20.83
N ASP A 139 10.92 24.86 20.37
CA ASP A 139 11.85 25.58 21.23
C ASP A 139 11.06 26.55 22.10
N GLU A 140 11.05 26.30 23.42
CA GLU A 140 10.28 27.07 24.38
C GLU A 140 10.71 28.54 24.47
N GLN A 141 11.97 28.86 24.16
CA GLN A 141 12.48 30.23 24.28
C GLN A 141 12.10 31.08 23.08
N THR A 142 12.21 30.50 21.89
CA THR A 142 11.98 31.23 20.62
C THR A 142 10.58 31.00 20.07
N ASN A 143 9.85 30.02 20.61
CA ASN A 143 8.59 29.51 20.10
C ASN A 143 8.68 29.00 18.64
N ILE A 144 9.89 28.70 18.16
CA ILE A 144 10.13 28.15 16.83
C ILE A 144 9.83 26.66 16.87
N CYS A 145 8.95 26.22 15.98
CA CYS A 145 8.69 24.81 15.77
C CYS A 145 9.70 24.24 14.76
N TYR A 146 10.17 23.02 15.00
CA TYR A 146 11.01 22.24 14.09
C TYR A 146 10.32 20.91 13.77
N GLY A 147 10.55 20.39 12.58
CA GLY A 147 9.90 19.18 12.08
C GLY A 147 8.45 19.40 11.63
N LEU A 148 7.77 18.32 11.26
CA LEU A 148 6.37 18.35 10.81
C LEU A 148 5.41 18.04 11.97
N PRO A 149 4.30 18.79 12.14
CA PRO A 149 3.34 18.55 13.22
C PRO A 149 2.79 17.12 13.29
N THR A 150 2.61 16.48 12.14
CA THR A 150 2.14 15.09 12.01
C THR A 150 3.15 14.07 12.54
N ARG A 151 4.44 14.44 12.64
CA ARG A 151 5.52 13.61 13.19
C ARG A 151 5.73 13.84 14.70
N SER A 152 4.83 14.57 15.36
CA SER A 152 4.91 14.77 16.80
C SER A 152 4.61 13.50 17.60
N PRO A 153 5.26 13.31 18.77
CA PRO A 153 4.92 12.24 19.70
C PRO A 153 3.43 12.22 20.06
N THR A 154 2.82 13.40 20.17
CA THR A 154 1.40 13.52 20.50
C THR A 154 0.51 12.95 19.40
N VAL A 155 0.82 13.20 18.13
CA VAL A 155 0.05 12.65 17.00
C VAL A 155 0.33 11.15 16.85
N SER A 156 1.59 10.70 16.96
CA SER A 156 1.93 9.28 16.82
C SER A 156 1.32 8.41 17.92
N GLN A 157 1.40 8.82 19.18
CA GLN A 157 0.75 8.14 20.31
C GLN A 157 -0.78 8.11 20.15
N PHE A 158 -1.36 9.20 19.64
CA PHE A 158 -2.79 9.25 19.36
C PHE A 158 -3.19 8.26 18.26
N MET A 159 -2.43 8.16 17.17
CA MET A 159 -2.68 7.19 16.10
C MET A 159 -2.62 5.75 16.60
N ILE A 160 -1.62 5.40 17.41
CA ILE A 160 -1.50 4.06 18.03
C ILE A 160 -2.69 3.78 18.96
N GLY A 161 -3.10 4.76 19.75
CA GLY A 161 -4.25 4.63 20.64
C GLY A 161 -5.57 4.45 19.87
N LEU A 162 -5.74 5.20 18.78
CA LEU A 162 -6.89 5.10 17.89
C LEU A 162 -6.96 3.73 17.21
N GLU A 163 -5.83 3.23 16.70
CA GLU A 163 -5.73 1.90 16.09
C GLU A 163 -6.19 0.81 17.06
N LYS A 164 -5.65 0.80 18.28
CA LYS A 164 -6.00 -0.17 19.33
C LYS A 164 -7.48 -0.08 19.71
N MET A 165 -8.01 1.14 19.83
CA MET A 165 -9.42 1.37 20.15
C MET A 165 -10.33 0.83 19.05
N LYS A 166 -9.98 1.06 17.79
CA LYS A 166 -10.72 0.60 16.61
C LYS A 166 -10.69 -0.93 16.51
N ALA A 167 -9.51 -1.53 16.66
CA ALA A 167 -9.36 -2.98 16.73
C ALA A 167 -10.18 -3.60 17.86
N ALA A 168 -10.17 -3.00 19.06
CA ALA A 168 -10.98 -3.45 20.20
C ALA A 168 -12.50 -3.33 19.96
N ALA A 169 -12.92 -2.38 19.13
CA ALA A 169 -14.31 -2.25 18.69
C ALA A 169 -14.72 -3.27 17.62
N GLY A 170 -13.82 -4.20 17.26
CA GLY A 170 -14.05 -5.19 16.20
C GLY A 170 -13.83 -4.62 14.80
N GLU A 171 -13.34 -3.39 14.65
CA GLU A 171 -12.78 -2.92 13.38
C GLU A 171 -11.44 -3.61 13.17
N VAL A 172 -11.49 -4.90 12.82
CA VAL A 172 -10.33 -5.59 12.31
C VAL A 172 -10.11 -5.01 10.92
N SER A 173 -8.94 -4.39 10.70
CA SER A 173 -8.48 -4.13 9.35
C SER A 173 -8.29 -5.51 8.70
N GLN A 174 -9.35 -6.04 8.06
CA GLN A 174 -9.26 -7.25 7.21
C GLN A 174 -8.17 -7.09 6.14
N SER A 175 -7.88 -5.82 5.89
CA SER A 175 -6.97 -5.21 4.96
C SER A 175 -5.48 -5.28 5.39
N ALA A 176 -5.04 -6.07 6.37
CA ALA A 176 -3.62 -6.05 6.77
C ALA A 176 -3.12 -7.37 7.37
N ARG A 177 -3.76 -8.50 7.07
CA ARG A 177 -3.16 -9.78 7.46
C ARG A 177 -2.00 -10.06 6.50
N ALA A 178 -0.80 -10.19 7.07
CA ALA A 178 0.33 -10.72 6.31
C ALA A 178 -0.04 -12.10 5.77
N LEU A 179 0.27 -12.37 4.50
CA LEU A 179 0.06 -13.72 4.01
C LEU A 179 0.89 -14.71 4.80
N THR A 180 0.25 -15.81 5.18
CA THR A 180 0.92 -16.98 5.71
C THR A 180 1.34 -17.90 4.57
N LEU A 181 2.23 -18.84 4.90
CA LEU A 181 2.60 -19.92 4.00
C LEU A 181 1.37 -20.70 3.53
N GLU A 182 0.40 -20.93 4.41
CA GLU A 182 -0.84 -21.65 4.07
C GLU A 182 -1.66 -20.91 3.01
N ASP A 183 -1.64 -19.58 3.02
CA ASP A 183 -2.33 -18.77 2.02
C ASP A 183 -1.69 -18.95 0.63
N ILE A 184 -0.36 -18.96 0.55
CA ILE A 184 0.37 -19.21 -0.70
C ILE A 184 0.11 -20.63 -1.22
N HIS A 185 0.06 -21.63 -0.34
CA HIS A 185 -0.30 -23.00 -0.71
C HIS A 185 -1.75 -23.09 -1.22
N GLY A 186 -2.70 -22.45 -0.53
CA GLY A 186 -4.09 -22.38 -0.96
C GLY A 186 -4.22 -21.73 -2.34
N LEU A 187 -3.46 -20.66 -2.57
CA LEU A 187 -3.41 -19.96 -3.84
C LEU A 187 -2.78 -20.81 -4.96
N HIS A 188 -1.70 -21.55 -4.67
CA HIS A 188 -1.12 -22.53 -5.60
C HIS A 188 -2.18 -23.54 -6.05
N ASN A 189 -2.89 -24.13 -5.10
CA ASN A 189 -3.90 -25.15 -5.37
C ASN A 189 -5.07 -24.57 -6.19
N LEU A 190 -5.54 -23.38 -5.82
CA LEU A 190 -6.59 -22.67 -6.55
C LEU A 190 -6.20 -22.37 -7.99
N CYS A 191 -4.97 -21.91 -8.22
CA CYS A 191 -4.51 -21.47 -9.54
C CYS A 191 -4.07 -22.62 -10.44
N LEU A 192 -3.51 -23.69 -9.88
CA LEU A 192 -2.79 -24.72 -10.63
C LEU A 192 -3.38 -26.12 -10.51
N GLU A 193 -4.02 -26.46 -9.39
CA GLU A 193 -4.44 -27.85 -9.10
C GLU A 193 -5.96 -28.05 -9.07
N LYS A 194 -6.74 -26.97 -9.12
CA LYS A 194 -8.20 -27.05 -9.10
C LYS A 194 -8.71 -27.92 -10.25
N LEU A 195 -9.48 -28.95 -9.91
CA LEU A 195 -10.11 -29.83 -10.89
C LEU A 195 -11.08 -29.02 -11.77
N ASN A 196 -11.00 -29.23 -13.09
CA ASN A 196 -11.86 -28.62 -14.11
C ASN A 196 -11.58 -27.15 -14.46
N LEU A 197 -10.35 -26.66 -14.28
CA LEU A 197 -9.97 -25.38 -14.89
C LEU A 197 -10.03 -25.49 -16.42
N THR A 198 -10.55 -24.45 -17.08
CA THR A 198 -10.40 -24.34 -18.53
C THR A 198 -8.93 -24.13 -18.87
N HIS A 199 -8.54 -24.44 -20.10
CA HIS A 199 -7.16 -24.21 -20.55
C HIS A 199 -6.73 -22.73 -20.36
N ALA A 200 -7.62 -21.78 -20.68
CA ALA A 200 -7.36 -20.36 -20.48
C ALA A 200 -7.18 -19.99 -19.00
N ASP A 201 -8.02 -20.55 -18.12
CA ASP A 201 -7.92 -20.31 -16.67
C ASP A 201 -6.63 -20.88 -16.07
N GLN A 202 -6.21 -22.05 -16.54
CA GLN A 202 -4.96 -22.67 -16.11
C GLN A 202 -3.75 -21.81 -16.50
N GLN A 203 -3.71 -21.33 -17.75
CA GLN A 203 -2.63 -20.46 -18.23
C GLN A 203 -2.61 -19.12 -17.50
N ALA A 204 -3.77 -18.49 -17.30
CA ALA A 204 -3.87 -17.29 -16.46
C ALA A 204 -3.51 -17.57 -14.99
N GLY A 205 -3.82 -18.76 -14.48
CA GLY A 205 -3.46 -19.23 -13.15
C GLY A 205 -1.95 -19.28 -12.93
N ILE A 206 -1.18 -19.80 -13.90
CA ILE A 206 0.28 -19.84 -13.88
C ILE A 206 0.87 -18.43 -13.71
N VAL A 207 0.42 -17.47 -14.52
CA VAL A 207 0.90 -16.09 -14.45
C VAL A 207 0.53 -15.46 -13.11
N ARG A 208 -0.74 -15.56 -12.68
CA ARG A 208 -1.23 -15.00 -11.42
C ARG A 208 -0.48 -15.54 -10.21
N TYR A 209 -0.38 -16.87 -10.07
CA TYR A 209 0.30 -17.48 -8.93
C TYR A 209 1.78 -17.07 -8.88
N THR A 210 2.48 -16.99 -10.02
CA THR A 210 3.89 -16.61 -10.02
C THR A 210 4.10 -15.16 -9.58
N ILE A 211 3.23 -14.24 -10.02
CA ILE A 211 3.23 -12.85 -9.55
C ILE A 211 3.10 -12.81 -8.02
N TYR A 212 2.14 -13.54 -7.47
CA TYR A 212 1.89 -13.55 -6.02
C TYR A 212 3.03 -14.17 -5.23
N LEU A 213 3.59 -15.27 -5.71
CA LEU A 213 4.76 -15.88 -5.10
C LEU A 213 5.93 -14.89 -5.08
N PHE A 214 6.15 -14.15 -6.16
CA PHE A 214 7.24 -13.19 -6.25
C PHE A 214 6.98 -11.98 -5.35
N ALA A 215 5.76 -11.46 -5.34
CA ALA A 215 5.36 -10.40 -4.41
C ALA A 215 5.63 -10.79 -2.94
N TRP A 216 5.29 -12.04 -2.57
CA TRP A 216 5.51 -12.55 -1.23
C TRP A 216 6.98 -12.81 -0.89
N LEU A 217 7.74 -13.49 -1.76
CA LEU A 217 9.14 -13.82 -1.52
C LEU A 217 10.07 -12.60 -1.57
N LEU A 218 9.78 -11.65 -2.45
CA LEU A 218 10.60 -10.45 -2.67
C LEU A 218 10.08 -9.25 -1.88
N LEU A 219 9.00 -9.43 -1.12
CA LEU A 219 8.39 -8.38 -0.32
C LEU A 219 7.98 -7.15 -1.14
N LEU A 220 7.53 -7.41 -2.38
CA LEU A 220 7.11 -6.38 -3.32
C LEU A 220 5.62 -6.12 -3.20
N ARG A 221 5.21 -4.89 -3.49
CA ARG A 221 3.80 -4.61 -3.80
C ARG A 221 3.39 -5.35 -5.07
N ILE A 222 2.10 -5.63 -5.20
CA ILE A 222 1.62 -6.38 -6.36
C ILE A 222 1.91 -5.64 -7.68
N GLU A 223 1.82 -4.31 -7.69
CA GLU A 223 2.14 -3.47 -8.84
C GLU A 223 3.63 -3.54 -9.19
N GLU A 224 4.49 -3.58 -8.17
CA GLU A 224 5.95 -3.73 -8.35
C GLU A 224 6.28 -5.10 -8.93
N ALA A 225 5.67 -6.17 -8.39
CA ALA A 225 5.82 -7.52 -8.91
C ALA A 225 5.34 -7.62 -10.38
N ILE A 226 4.15 -7.09 -10.70
CA ILE A 226 3.62 -7.08 -12.08
C ILE A 226 4.52 -6.29 -13.03
N SER A 227 5.18 -5.23 -12.53
CA SER A 227 6.08 -4.39 -13.33
C SER A 227 7.46 -5.00 -13.58
N LEU A 228 7.76 -6.17 -12.99
CA LEU A 228 9.01 -6.88 -13.26
C LEU A 228 9.17 -7.15 -14.75
N LYS A 229 10.42 -7.08 -15.22
CA LYS A 229 10.78 -7.26 -16.62
C LYS A 229 11.74 -8.42 -16.80
N PHE A 230 11.82 -9.00 -17.98
CA PHE A 230 12.82 -10.04 -18.25
C PHE A 230 14.25 -9.51 -18.00
N GLU A 231 14.53 -8.26 -18.35
CA GLU A 231 15.82 -7.63 -18.14
C GLU A 231 16.17 -7.41 -16.66
N SER A 232 15.18 -7.54 -15.76
CA SER A 232 15.40 -7.45 -14.31
C SER A 232 15.85 -8.77 -13.69
N ILE A 233 15.86 -9.86 -14.45
CA ILE A 233 16.24 -11.20 -14.00
C ILE A 233 17.63 -11.54 -14.49
N ASP A 234 18.49 -11.96 -13.57
CA ASP A 234 19.80 -12.55 -13.90
C ASP A 234 19.87 -13.97 -13.33
N LEU A 235 19.96 -14.95 -14.23
CA LEU A 235 19.95 -16.37 -13.90
C LEU A 235 21.40 -16.86 -13.74
N HIS A 236 21.75 -17.27 -12.53
CA HIS A 236 23.05 -17.87 -12.23
C HIS A 236 22.91 -19.40 -12.30
N PRO A 237 23.49 -20.08 -13.31
CA PRO A 237 23.30 -21.51 -13.50
C PRO A 237 23.70 -22.33 -12.27
N GLY A 238 22.79 -23.15 -11.77
CA GLY A 238 23.06 -24.10 -10.68
C GLY A 238 23.01 -23.53 -9.27
N GLU A 239 22.74 -22.24 -9.10
CA GLU A 239 22.78 -21.61 -7.77
C GLU A 239 21.48 -20.87 -7.42
N HIS A 240 21.16 -19.80 -8.14
CA HIS A 240 20.07 -18.89 -7.78
C HIS A 240 19.70 -17.94 -8.93
N MET A 241 18.63 -17.19 -8.73
CA MET A 241 18.23 -16.09 -9.60
C MET A 241 18.34 -14.78 -8.82
N CYS A 242 18.92 -13.77 -9.45
CA CYS A 242 18.93 -12.40 -8.94
C CYS A 242 17.84 -11.57 -9.62
N ILE A 243 17.09 -10.79 -8.84
CA ILE A 243 16.10 -9.84 -9.34
C ILE A 243 16.53 -8.42 -8.95
N PHE A 244 16.61 -7.54 -9.95
CA PHE A 244 16.94 -6.13 -9.78
C PHE A 244 15.69 -5.27 -9.93
N THR A 245 15.25 -4.62 -8.85
CA THR A 245 14.08 -3.75 -8.93
C THR A 245 14.48 -2.34 -9.37
N THR A 246 13.78 -1.80 -10.36
CA THR A 246 14.06 -0.44 -10.86
C THR A 246 13.49 0.60 -9.91
N GLY A 247 14.35 1.33 -9.20
CA GLY A 247 13.94 2.48 -8.37
C GLY A 247 14.69 2.58 -7.04
N VAL A 248 15.12 1.43 -6.50
CA VAL A 248 16.01 1.35 -5.34
C VAL A 248 16.98 0.22 -5.64
N SER A 249 18.29 0.43 -5.51
CA SER A 249 19.33 -0.54 -5.88
C SER A 249 19.37 -1.77 -4.96
N HIS A 250 18.24 -2.43 -4.77
CA HIS A 250 18.14 -3.70 -4.06
C HIS A 250 18.24 -4.84 -5.06
N THR A 251 19.09 -5.81 -4.73
CA THR A 251 19.22 -7.07 -5.45
C THR A 251 18.67 -8.15 -4.55
N TRP A 252 17.72 -8.93 -5.05
CA TRP A 252 17.12 -10.05 -4.33
C TRP A 252 17.59 -11.36 -4.94
N CYS A 253 18.11 -12.28 -4.14
CA CYS A 253 18.52 -13.60 -4.59
C CYS A 253 17.47 -14.63 -4.19
N LEU A 254 16.86 -15.28 -5.17
CA LEU A 254 15.90 -16.36 -4.99
C LEU A 254 16.54 -17.71 -5.32
N PHE A 255 16.43 -18.66 -4.40
CA PHE A 255 16.99 -20.01 -4.54
C PHE A 255 15.89 -21.02 -4.90
N ALA A 256 16.28 -22.12 -5.52
CA ALA A 256 15.38 -23.26 -5.66
C ALA A 256 15.00 -23.80 -4.28
N ASN A 257 13.72 -24.10 -4.09
CA ASN A 257 13.22 -24.77 -2.90
C ASN A 257 12.67 -26.14 -3.28
N ASP A 258 13.49 -27.18 -3.14
CA ASP A 258 13.07 -28.55 -3.44
C ASP A 258 12.30 -29.21 -2.29
N ASN A 259 12.38 -28.65 -1.08
CA ASN A 259 11.64 -29.15 0.07
C ASN A 259 10.15 -28.78 -0.02
N ASP A 260 9.84 -27.61 -0.57
CA ASP A 260 8.47 -27.15 -0.80
C ASP A 260 8.28 -26.64 -2.24
N PRO A 261 7.79 -27.51 -3.15
CA PRO A 261 7.60 -27.14 -4.55
C PRO A 261 6.50 -26.09 -4.77
N HIS A 262 5.63 -25.84 -3.77
CA HIS A 262 4.56 -24.84 -3.84
C HIS A 262 5.02 -23.42 -3.52
N ILE A 263 6.27 -23.24 -3.11
CA ILE A 263 6.87 -21.90 -2.93
C ILE A 263 8.22 -21.78 -3.64
N CYS A 264 8.51 -22.70 -4.57
CA CYS A 264 9.77 -22.72 -5.29
C CYS A 264 9.76 -21.71 -6.46
N PRO A 265 10.52 -20.61 -6.38
CA PRO A 265 10.52 -19.57 -7.42
C PRO A 265 11.04 -20.10 -8.76
N MET A 266 12.01 -21.01 -8.75
CA MET A 266 12.53 -21.64 -9.97
C MET A 266 11.47 -22.50 -10.66
N ARG A 267 10.65 -23.26 -9.92
CA ARG A 267 9.55 -24.04 -10.51
C ARG A 267 8.46 -23.12 -11.07
N ALA A 268 8.17 -22.00 -10.42
CA ALA A 268 7.23 -21.02 -10.93
C ALA A 268 7.72 -20.43 -12.28
N LEU A 269 9.00 -20.06 -12.39
CA LEU A 269 9.60 -19.59 -13.64
C LEU A 269 9.61 -20.64 -14.74
N LEU A 270 9.94 -21.90 -14.40
CA LEU A 270 9.89 -22.99 -15.38
C LEU A 270 8.48 -23.20 -15.95
N ARG A 271 7.44 -23.04 -15.12
CA ARG A 271 6.05 -23.06 -15.58
C ARG A 271 5.73 -21.88 -16.50
N LEU A 272 6.23 -20.67 -16.20
CA LEU A 272 6.10 -19.52 -17.11
C LEU A 272 6.83 -19.74 -18.43
N ALA A 273 8.06 -20.25 -18.39
CA ALA A 273 8.83 -20.55 -19.60
C ALA A 273 8.11 -21.58 -20.47
N ALA A 274 7.54 -22.63 -19.87
CA ALA A 274 6.73 -23.62 -20.57
C ALA A 274 5.45 -23.00 -21.17
N LEU A 275 4.81 -22.06 -20.45
CA LEU A 275 3.65 -21.33 -20.94
C LEU A 275 3.98 -20.42 -22.14
N TYR A 276 5.12 -19.72 -22.07
CA TYR A 276 5.52 -18.77 -23.11
C TYR A 276 6.08 -19.45 -24.36
N GLY A 277 6.70 -20.62 -24.19
CA GLY A 277 7.27 -21.41 -25.28
C GLY A 277 8.47 -20.74 -25.95
N GLU A 278 8.93 -21.34 -27.05
CA GLU A 278 10.14 -20.91 -27.77
C GLU A 278 9.99 -19.56 -28.49
N ALA A 279 8.75 -19.11 -28.72
CA ALA A 279 8.47 -17.86 -29.42
C ALA A 279 8.66 -16.62 -28.52
N ASN A 280 8.95 -16.79 -27.23
CA ASN A 280 9.13 -15.69 -26.30
C ASN A 280 10.43 -14.92 -26.61
N PRO A 281 10.37 -13.60 -26.84
CA PRO A 281 11.58 -12.79 -27.06
C PRO A 281 12.45 -12.62 -25.81
N CYS A 282 11.97 -12.98 -24.61
CA CYS A 282 12.66 -12.78 -23.34
C CYS A 282 13.06 -11.30 -23.10
N THR A 283 12.21 -10.38 -23.54
CA THR A 283 12.37 -8.93 -23.37
C THR A 283 11.04 -8.29 -23.00
N GLY A 284 11.05 -7.21 -22.23
CA GLY A 284 9.84 -6.50 -21.82
C GLY A 284 9.21 -7.08 -20.55
N PRO A 285 7.87 -6.94 -20.38
CA PRO A 285 7.19 -7.38 -19.16
C PRO A 285 7.40 -8.87 -18.90
N LEU A 286 7.79 -9.22 -17.66
CA LEU A 286 7.93 -10.62 -17.23
C LEU A 286 6.58 -11.34 -17.22
N PHE A 287 5.51 -10.60 -16.93
CA PHE A 287 4.16 -11.11 -16.79
C PHE A 287 3.23 -10.52 -17.87
N PRO A 288 3.25 -11.04 -19.12
CA PRO A 288 2.30 -10.67 -20.16
C PRO A 288 0.86 -11.06 -19.82
N LYS A 289 -0.08 -10.34 -20.45
CA LYS A 289 -1.51 -10.61 -20.35
C LYS A 289 -1.86 -11.93 -21.06
N VAL A 290 -2.73 -12.72 -20.43
CA VAL A 290 -3.35 -13.90 -21.03
C VAL A 290 -4.76 -13.55 -21.47
N ASN A 291 -5.11 -13.79 -22.73
CA ASN A 291 -6.45 -13.51 -23.25
C ASN A 291 -7.46 -14.61 -22.86
N SER A 292 -8.74 -14.41 -23.16
CA SER A 292 -9.82 -15.35 -22.81
C SER A 292 -9.73 -16.72 -23.50
N SER A 293 -8.93 -16.82 -24.57
CA SER A 293 -8.63 -18.09 -25.25
C SER A 293 -7.36 -18.76 -24.72
N GLY A 294 -6.66 -18.15 -23.76
CA GLY A 294 -5.39 -18.65 -23.23
C GLY A 294 -4.15 -18.19 -24.00
N GLY A 295 -4.31 -17.37 -25.03
CA GLY A 295 -3.18 -16.82 -25.77
C GLY A 295 -2.41 -15.79 -24.94
N VAL A 296 -1.08 -15.87 -24.97
CA VAL A 296 -0.16 -14.93 -24.30
C VAL A 296 0.09 -13.72 -25.21
N MET A 297 -0.12 -12.52 -24.68
CA MET A 297 0.07 -11.25 -25.37
C MET A 297 1.36 -10.59 -24.89
N PHE A 298 2.51 -10.91 -25.50
CA PHE A 298 3.84 -10.48 -25.04
C PHE A 298 4.05 -8.96 -25.03
N ASP A 299 3.29 -8.22 -25.83
CA ASP A 299 3.33 -6.76 -25.94
C ASP A 299 2.48 -6.05 -24.88
N GLN A 300 1.64 -6.78 -24.14
CA GLN A 300 0.72 -6.23 -23.16
C GLN A 300 1.08 -6.75 -21.76
N PRO A 301 1.50 -5.88 -20.83
CA PRO A 301 1.69 -6.30 -19.45
C PRO A 301 0.35 -6.77 -18.87
N MET A 302 0.41 -7.72 -17.95
CA MET A 302 -0.74 -7.99 -17.10
C MET A 302 -1.11 -6.70 -16.35
N VAL A 303 -2.39 -6.36 -16.33
CA VAL A 303 -2.91 -5.26 -15.52
C VAL A 303 -3.50 -5.88 -14.27
N CYS A 304 -3.33 -5.24 -13.11
CA CYS A 304 -4.07 -5.60 -11.91
C CYS A 304 -5.56 -5.63 -12.26
N ILE A 305 -6.15 -6.82 -12.31
CA ILE A 305 -7.60 -6.94 -12.45
C ILE A 305 -8.16 -6.58 -11.08
N ASN A 306 -9.09 -5.63 -11.00
CA ASN A 306 -9.68 -5.16 -9.73
C ASN A 306 -10.19 -6.31 -8.83
N ASN A 307 -10.59 -7.45 -9.42
CA ASN A 307 -11.05 -8.65 -8.70
C ASN A 307 -9.92 -9.45 -8.01
N ILE A 308 -8.65 -9.15 -8.29
CA ILE A 308 -7.46 -9.85 -7.76
C ILE A 308 -6.95 -9.13 -6.51
N GLN A 309 -7.32 -7.87 -6.31
CA GLN A 309 -6.81 -7.02 -5.24
C GLN A 309 -7.30 -7.43 -3.83
N HIS A 310 -8.43 -8.12 -3.74
CA HIS A 310 -9.07 -8.49 -2.47
C HIS A 310 -8.28 -9.45 -1.58
N LEU A 311 -7.36 -10.23 -2.17
CA LEU A 311 -6.52 -11.15 -1.38
C LEU A 311 -5.35 -10.44 -0.66
N PHE A 312 -5.04 -9.16 -0.97
CA PHE A 312 -3.68 -8.66 -0.69
C PHE A 312 -3.41 -7.20 -0.29
N PHE A 313 -4.37 -6.28 -0.28
CA PHE A 313 -4.04 -4.97 0.31
C PHE A 313 -4.04 -5.14 1.84
N TYR A 314 -3.12 -4.61 2.66
CA TYR A 314 -2.37 -3.36 2.60
C TYR A 314 -1.08 -3.46 3.45
N TYR A 315 0.11 -3.29 2.85
CA TYR A 315 1.33 -2.99 3.61
C TYR A 315 1.62 -1.49 3.55
N SER A 316 1.40 -0.79 4.67
CA SER A 316 1.99 0.53 4.90
C SER A 316 3.51 0.36 5.04
N TYR A 317 4.28 1.16 4.28
CA TYR A 317 5.75 1.17 4.28
C TYR A 317 6.35 1.34 5.70
N ILE A 318 5.56 1.86 6.66
CA ILE A 318 6.02 2.17 8.02
C ILE A 318 5.95 0.94 8.94
N SER A 319 4.91 0.11 8.87
CA SER A 319 4.80 -1.09 9.72
C SER A 319 5.65 -2.27 9.22
N PHE A 320 6.06 -2.21 7.95
CA PHE A 320 6.77 -3.28 7.26
C PHE A 320 8.30 -3.25 7.49
N VAL A 321 8.90 -2.06 7.55
CA VAL A 321 10.33 -1.90 7.86
C VAL A 321 10.64 -2.36 9.28
N ASP A 322 9.76 -2.08 10.24
CA ASP A 322 9.91 -2.52 11.64
C ASP A 322 9.78 -4.05 11.79
N TRP A 323 8.94 -4.71 10.98
CA TRP A 323 8.80 -6.16 11.01
C TRP A 323 9.93 -6.89 10.26
N CYS A 324 10.39 -6.34 9.11
CA CYS A 324 11.56 -6.86 8.40
C CYS A 324 12.85 -6.73 9.20
N CYS A 325 13.02 -5.64 9.97
CA CYS A 325 14.14 -5.52 10.91
C CYS A 325 14.13 -6.63 11.97
N CYS A 326 12.95 -7.05 12.45
CA CYS A 326 12.83 -8.19 13.37
C CYS A 326 13.13 -9.55 12.71
N TRP A 327 12.71 -9.78 11.46
CA TRP A 327 12.96 -11.05 10.77
C TRP A 327 14.41 -11.18 10.27
N MET A 328 15.00 -10.10 9.74
CA MET A 328 16.42 -10.07 9.39
C MET A 328 17.34 -10.20 10.62
N ALA A 329 16.92 -9.72 11.79
CA ALA A 329 17.64 -9.93 13.05
C ALA A 329 17.60 -11.41 13.51
N ILE A 330 16.54 -12.16 13.18
CA ILE A 330 16.44 -13.59 13.47
C ILE A 330 17.34 -14.39 12.51
N ASP A 331 17.42 -14.00 11.24
CA ASP A 331 18.27 -14.68 10.25
C ASP A 331 19.78 -14.46 10.52
N GLN A 332 20.17 -13.26 10.98
CA GLN A 332 21.53 -13.00 11.45
C GLN A 332 21.88 -13.74 12.75
N GLY A 333 20.88 -14.12 13.57
CA GLY A 333 21.08 -14.91 14.79
C GLY A 333 21.18 -16.42 14.54
N LEU A 334 20.61 -16.92 13.45
CA LEU A 334 20.71 -18.34 13.07
C LEU A 334 22.04 -18.67 12.36
N ALA A 335 22.74 -17.66 11.82
CA ALA A 335 24.06 -17.84 11.24
C ALA A 335 25.19 -18.02 12.28
N SER A 336 24.96 -17.75 13.57
CA SER A 336 26.00 -17.84 14.62
C SER A 336 26.09 -19.19 15.34
N ASP A 337 25.11 -20.08 15.21
CA ASP A 337 25.09 -21.37 15.95
C ASP A 337 25.58 -22.57 15.11
N GLY A 338 26.23 -22.31 13.98
CA GLY A 338 26.73 -23.32 13.05
C GLY A 338 28.25 -23.51 13.01
N ILE A 339 28.99 -23.18 14.09
CA ILE A 339 30.41 -23.53 14.22
C ILE A 339 30.67 -24.10 15.62
N SER A 340 30.50 -25.42 15.75
CA SER A 340 31.27 -26.26 16.69
C SER A 340 31.40 -27.67 16.15
#